data_AF-A0A6J7Q9J6-F1
#
_entry.id   AF-A0A6J7Q9J6-F1
#
_cell.length_a   1.000
_cell.length_b   1.000
_cell.length_c   1.000
_cell.angle_alpha   90.00
_cell.angle_beta   90.00
_cell.angle_gamma   90.00
#
_symmetry.space_group_name_H-M   'P 1'
#
loop_
_entity.id
_entity.type
_entity.pdbx_description
1 polymer ?
#
loop_
_entity_poly.entity_id
_entity_poly.type
_entity_poly.pdbx_seq_one_letter_code
_entity_poly.pdbx_strand_id
1 'polypeptide(L)'
;MASDELTVLPSSVWLASYPKSGNTWFRFVWKAVESAQDEKFKPHESAQPCQMEYLTTWGIDARRLSCDELDLLRSRLELVTNDRSGRPTLRKTHEKFRSAPDGSELFPAATSRAALVIIRDPRDVACSAARHFNMSLDASVDLLCRRDPQSPGSPSVLMSRQPQGSWSEHLDSWRRLPTYPVAVYRYEDFLADPHAAFGAALKFAGLEVSENELVHAVESTRFEKLQVRERESGFSERPTGTEVPFFRKGQAGGWRGELSASQVTKIERNCGALMEEFGYLMEGRLTSASPSTANQVKFSGDKLFAAALPPKQDVPLDLSTRFVKDDQVMTSQVGDDLVLVTSEYELMGLDQMGALIWDYLDHPMSFQELVDTLCEQFGIDSTTCIDDTTPMLQLLLNGGALKVIT
;
A
#
# COMPACT_ATOMS: atom_id res chain seq x y z
N MET A 1 4.33 -7.86 51.51
CA MET A 1 4.66 -6.71 50.66
C MET A 1 3.59 -6.65 49.59
N ALA A 2 2.69 -5.68 49.67
CA ALA A 2 1.70 -5.45 48.62
C ALA A 2 2.49 -5.12 47.35
N SER A 3 2.31 -5.92 46.31
CA SER A 3 2.76 -5.58 44.97
C SER A 3 1.97 -4.33 44.57
N ASP A 4 2.62 -3.17 44.58
CA ASP A 4 2.14 -2.02 43.84
C ASP A 4 1.95 -2.50 42.39
N GLU A 5 0.71 -2.76 42.00
CA GLU A 5 0.32 -2.77 40.60
C GLU A 5 0.64 -1.38 40.09
N LEU A 6 1.84 -1.21 39.52
CA LEU A 6 2.16 -0.06 38.68
C LEU A 6 1.06 0.02 37.64
N THR A 7 0.11 0.94 37.84
CA THR A 7 -0.95 1.24 36.89
C THR A 7 -0.27 1.62 35.58
N VAL A 8 -0.14 0.67 34.65
CA VAL A 8 0.50 0.90 33.36
C VAL A 8 -0.46 1.74 32.54
N LEU A 9 -0.14 3.02 32.36
CA LEU A 9 -0.94 3.89 31.52
C LEU A 9 -0.65 3.59 30.04
N PRO A 10 -1.67 3.31 29.22
CA PRO A 10 -1.48 3.07 27.80
C PRO A 10 -0.94 4.34 27.12
N SER A 11 0.09 4.19 26.30
CA SER A 11 0.81 5.30 25.66
C SER A 11 0.76 5.25 24.14
N SER A 12 0.56 4.08 23.54
CA SER A 12 0.61 3.93 22.08
C SER A 12 -0.58 4.63 21.41
N VAL A 13 -0.28 5.58 20.53
CA VAL A 13 -1.26 6.23 19.66
C VAL A 13 -1.03 5.73 18.24
N TRP A 14 -1.94 4.91 17.73
CA TRP A 14 -1.83 4.34 16.39
C TRP A 14 -2.25 5.37 15.34
N LEU A 15 -1.32 5.77 14.47
CA LEU A 15 -1.60 6.55 13.28
C LEU A 15 -1.80 5.60 12.09
N ALA A 16 -3.05 5.18 11.91
CA ALA A 16 -3.47 4.26 10.86
C ALA A 16 -3.96 5.04 9.64
N SER A 17 -3.59 4.58 8.45
CA SER A 17 -4.09 5.17 7.21
C SER A 17 -3.79 4.25 6.05
N TYR A 18 -4.72 4.10 5.11
CA TYR A 18 -4.39 3.50 3.83
C TYR A 18 -3.27 4.31 3.16
N PRO A 19 -2.28 3.69 2.49
CA PRO A 19 -1.17 4.44 1.91
C PRO A 19 -1.63 5.63 1.09
N LYS A 20 -0.88 6.74 1.21
CA LYS A 20 -1.14 8.01 0.50
C LYS A 20 -2.37 8.81 0.97
N SER A 21 -2.88 8.51 2.16
CA SER A 21 -3.96 9.29 2.79
C SER A 21 -3.49 10.45 3.68
N GLY A 22 -2.20 10.75 3.76
CA GLY A 22 -1.69 11.93 4.52
C GLY A 22 -0.91 11.64 5.80
N ASN A 23 -0.56 10.39 6.06
CA ASN A 23 0.22 9.95 7.23
C ASN A 23 1.50 10.77 7.49
N THR A 24 2.31 10.98 6.45
CA THR A 24 3.60 11.69 6.55
C THR A 24 3.42 13.12 7.07
N TRP A 25 2.39 13.84 6.61
CA TRP A 25 2.17 15.23 7.06
C TRP A 25 1.84 15.29 8.55
N PHE A 26 0.95 14.42 9.02
CA PHE A 26 0.63 14.31 10.44
C PHE A 26 1.87 14.01 11.30
N ARG A 27 2.75 13.12 10.82
CA ARG A 27 4.01 12.80 11.51
C ARG A 27 4.98 13.98 11.55
N PHE A 28 4.97 14.86 10.55
CA PHE A 28 5.73 16.11 10.60
C PHE A 28 5.18 17.06 11.67
N VAL A 29 3.85 17.25 11.72
CA VAL A 29 3.19 18.06 12.76
C VAL A 29 3.50 17.51 14.16
N TRP A 30 3.32 16.20 14.36
CA TRP A 30 3.61 15.54 15.63
C TRP A 30 5.05 15.79 16.09
N LYS A 31 6.03 15.61 15.19
CA LYS A 31 7.43 15.85 15.50
C LYS A 31 7.72 17.31 15.83
N ALA A 32 7.13 18.25 15.10
CA ALA A 32 7.32 19.68 15.35
C ALA A 32 6.76 20.11 16.72
N VAL A 33 5.72 19.42 17.20
CA VAL A 33 5.22 19.59 18.58
C VAL A 33 6.14 18.94 19.61
N GLU A 34 6.65 17.74 19.36
CA GLU A 34 7.52 17.04 20.33
C GLU A 34 8.91 17.68 20.49
N SER A 35 9.45 18.17 19.39
CA SER A 35 10.80 18.70 19.29
C SER A 35 10.69 20.12 18.76
N ALA A 36 10.63 21.11 19.65
CA ALA A 36 10.64 22.54 19.30
C ALA A 36 11.91 23.00 18.52
N GLN A 37 12.75 22.06 18.09
CA GLN A 37 13.99 22.28 17.35
C GLN A 37 13.93 21.58 15.98
N ASP A 38 14.25 22.36 14.95
CA ASP A 38 14.05 22.06 13.54
C ASP A 38 15.24 21.33 12.89
N GLU A 39 15.98 20.50 13.65
CA GLU A 39 17.36 20.17 13.24
C GLU A 39 17.48 19.08 12.16
N LYS A 40 16.42 18.33 11.84
CA LYS A 40 16.43 17.36 10.72
C LYS A 40 15.08 17.22 10.03
N PHE A 41 15.05 17.44 8.71
CA PHE A 41 13.89 17.19 7.83
C PHE A 41 13.58 15.69 7.74
N LYS A 42 12.89 15.18 8.76
CA LYS A 42 12.37 13.82 8.83
C LYS A 42 11.05 13.84 9.59
N PRO A 43 10.02 13.09 9.19
CA PRO A 43 8.81 12.92 9.97
C PRO A 43 9.12 12.23 11.30
N HIS A 44 8.18 12.29 12.26
CA HIS A 44 8.25 11.47 13.48
C HIS A 44 8.49 10.00 13.14
N GLU A 45 9.47 9.34 13.72
CA GLU A 45 9.71 7.91 13.55
C GLU A 45 9.74 7.24 14.91
N SER A 46 8.92 6.20 15.08
CA SER A 46 9.01 5.29 16.22
C SER A 46 9.45 3.93 15.75
N ALA A 47 10.43 3.38 16.47
CA ALA A 47 10.88 2.02 16.27
C ALA A 47 9.73 1.07 16.68
N GLN A 48 9.35 0.16 15.80
CA GLN A 48 8.19 -0.71 15.98
C GLN A 48 8.56 -2.18 15.72
N PRO A 49 7.94 -3.16 16.42
CA PRO A 49 8.25 -4.58 16.27
C PRO A 49 7.87 -5.19 14.92
N CYS A 50 7.27 -4.42 14.01
CA CYS A 50 7.12 -4.81 12.60
C CYS A 50 8.38 -4.53 11.75
N GLN A 51 9.37 -3.79 12.25
CA GLN A 51 10.60 -3.44 11.53
C GLN A 51 11.69 -4.48 11.81
N MET A 52 12.39 -4.93 10.77
CA MET A 52 13.46 -5.92 10.92
C MET A 52 14.63 -5.37 11.75
N GLU A 53 14.98 -4.08 11.59
CA GLU A 53 15.99 -3.41 12.39
C GLU A 53 15.63 -3.43 13.88
N TYR A 54 14.36 -3.18 14.21
CA TYR A 54 13.86 -3.29 15.58
C TYR A 54 14.08 -4.69 16.13
N LEU A 55 13.60 -5.72 15.43
CA LEU A 55 13.78 -7.12 15.86
C LEU A 55 15.26 -7.50 16.01
N THR A 56 16.12 -6.98 15.13
CA THR A 56 17.57 -7.17 15.21
C THR A 56 18.18 -6.56 16.48
N THR A 57 17.69 -5.40 16.95
CA THR A 57 18.13 -4.83 18.25
C THR A 57 17.80 -5.73 19.45
N TRP A 58 16.79 -6.59 19.31
CA TRP A 58 16.41 -7.60 20.29
C TRP A 58 17.13 -8.95 20.08
N GLY A 59 18.08 -9.01 19.15
CA GLY A 59 18.80 -10.24 18.80
C GLY A 59 17.95 -11.24 18.01
N ILE A 60 16.83 -10.80 17.44
CA ILE A 60 15.89 -11.66 16.71
C ILE A 60 16.15 -11.54 15.22
N ASP A 61 16.62 -12.63 14.60
CA ASP A 61 16.72 -12.74 13.15
C ASP A 61 15.38 -13.15 12.56
N ALA A 62 14.61 -12.15 12.14
CA ALA A 62 13.29 -12.33 11.58
C ALA A 62 13.24 -13.18 10.30
N ARG A 63 14.37 -13.35 9.59
CA ARG A 63 14.45 -14.23 8.41
C ARG A 63 14.36 -15.71 8.78
N ARG A 64 14.49 -16.05 10.07
CA ARG A 64 14.35 -17.41 10.60
C ARG A 64 12.94 -17.71 11.11
N LEU A 65 12.03 -16.74 11.01
CA LEU A 65 10.67 -16.86 11.51
C LEU A 65 9.71 -16.84 10.32
N SER A 66 8.68 -17.69 10.39
CA SER A 66 7.53 -17.60 9.49
C SER A 66 6.76 -16.30 9.72
N CYS A 67 5.93 -15.90 8.76
CA CYS A 67 5.07 -14.73 8.89
C CYS A 67 4.12 -14.81 10.11
N ASP A 68 3.66 -16.02 10.44
CA ASP A 68 2.78 -16.27 11.57
C ASP A 68 3.54 -16.12 12.90
N GLU A 69 4.75 -16.66 13.01
CA GLU A 69 5.61 -16.49 14.18
C GLU A 69 5.99 -15.02 14.39
N LEU A 70 6.25 -14.27 13.30
CA LEU A 70 6.51 -12.84 13.36
C LEU A 70 5.31 -12.04 13.89
N ASP A 71 4.10 -12.38 13.44
CA ASP A 71 2.87 -11.75 13.95
C ASP A 71 2.66 -12.02 15.44
N LEU A 72 2.85 -13.27 15.87
CA LEU A 72 2.75 -13.66 17.28
C LEU A 72 3.79 -12.93 18.12
N LEU A 73 5.04 -12.88 17.67
CA LEU A 73 6.13 -12.19 18.35
C LEU A 73 5.85 -10.69 18.47
N ARG A 74 5.38 -10.05 17.39
CA ARG A 74 5.05 -8.63 17.36
C ARG A 74 3.98 -8.27 18.39
N SER A 75 2.92 -9.07 18.51
CA SER A 75 1.88 -8.84 19.54
C SER A 75 2.47 -8.80 20.95
N ARG A 76 3.42 -9.69 21.25
CA ARG A 76 4.08 -9.80 22.57
C ARG A 76 5.08 -8.68 22.81
N LEU A 77 5.86 -8.32 21.79
CA LEU A 77 6.82 -7.23 21.89
C LEU A 77 6.11 -5.90 22.12
N GLU A 78 4.94 -5.65 21.51
CA GLU A 78 4.17 -4.44 21.81
C GLU A 78 3.79 -4.34 23.30
N LEU A 79 3.42 -5.47 23.93
CA LEU A 79 3.09 -5.50 25.37
C LEU A 79 4.29 -5.22 26.28
N VAL A 80 5.48 -5.69 25.90
CA VAL A 80 6.69 -5.60 26.75
C VAL A 80 7.44 -4.29 26.55
N THR A 81 7.40 -3.72 25.35
CA THR A 81 8.26 -2.60 24.95
C THR A 81 7.53 -1.26 24.92
N ASN A 82 6.24 -1.25 25.22
CA ASN A 82 5.46 -0.02 25.32
C ASN A 82 6.01 0.92 26.40
N ASP A 83 6.08 2.21 26.07
CA ASP A 83 6.47 3.24 27.03
C ASP A 83 5.46 3.30 28.18
N ARG A 84 5.94 3.15 29.41
CA ARG A 84 5.10 3.18 30.62
C ARG A 84 5.11 4.54 31.32
N SER A 85 5.73 5.55 30.71
CA SER A 85 5.73 6.93 31.20
C SER A 85 4.33 7.57 31.21
N GLY A 86 3.40 7.00 30.45
CA GLY A 86 2.05 7.54 30.25
C GLY A 86 1.98 8.68 29.24
N ARG A 87 3.12 9.14 28.69
CA ARG A 87 3.18 10.12 27.59
C ARG A 87 2.73 9.45 26.27
N PRO A 88 1.88 10.08 25.45
CA PRO A 88 1.51 9.54 24.15
C PRO A 88 2.73 9.30 23.26
N THR A 89 2.80 8.14 22.63
CA THR A 89 3.85 7.75 21.68
C THR A 89 3.19 7.38 20.35
N LEU A 90 3.48 8.13 19.29
CA LEU A 90 2.90 7.89 17.98
C LEU A 90 3.50 6.65 17.31
N ARG A 91 2.65 5.74 16.85
CA ARG A 91 2.98 4.48 16.15
C ARG A 91 2.35 4.48 14.76
N LYS A 92 3.16 4.52 13.70
CA LYS A 92 2.67 4.59 12.31
C LYS A 92 2.38 3.19 11.77
N THR A 93 1.21 3.01 11.13
CA THR A 93 0.88 1.77 10.41
C THR A 93 0.04 2.02 9.14
N HIS A 94 0.21 1.15 8.14
CA HIS A 94 -0.68 1.03 6.97
C HIS A 94 -1.43 -0.31 6.96
N GLU A 95 -1.17 -1.17 7.94
CA GLU A 95 -1.81 -2.46 8.07
C GLU A 95 -3.26 -2.28 8.53
N LYS A 96 -4.17 -3.06 7.96
CA LYS A 96 -5.55 -3.12 8.45
C LYS A 96 -5.57 -3.68 9.88
N PHE A 97 -6.57 -3.32 10.67
CA PHE A 97 -6.71 -3.91 11.99
C PHE A 97 -7.07 -5.39 11.86
N ARG A 98 -6.29 -6.28 12.50
CA ARG A 98 -6.52 -7.73 12.50
C ARG A 98 -5.86 -8.39 13.71
N SER A 99 -6.20 -9.65 13.95
CA SER A 99 -5.55 -10.50 14.92
C SER A 99 -4.39 -11.29 14.31
N ALA A 100 -3.47 -11.73 15.17
CA ALA A 100 -2.50 -12.77 14.86
C ALA A 100 -3.20 -14.13 14.67
N PRO A 101 -2.52 -15.16 14.13
CA PRO A 101 -3.13 -16.47 13.85
C PRO A 101 -3.76 -17.17 15.06
N ASP A 102 -3.25 -16.94 16.28
CA ASP A 102 -3.80 -17.51 17.53
C ASP A 102 -4.92 -16.65 18.16
N GLY A 103 -5.32 -15.57 17.49
CA GLY A 103 -6.30 -14.61 18.00
C GLY A 103 -5.70 -13.46 18.81
N SER A 104 -4.39 -13.46 19.10
CA SER A 104 -3.73 -12.37 19.83
C SER A 104 -3.85 -11.03 19.11
N GLU A 105 -3.94 -9.95 19.87
CA GLU A 105 -4.06 -8.59 19.35
C GLU A 105 -2.72 -8.08 18.81
N LEU A 106 -2.65 -7.78 17.51
CA LEU A 106 -1.46 -7.14 16.91
C LEU A 106 -1.30 -5.67 17.32
N PHE A 107 -2.41 -5.06 17.74
CA PHE A 107 -2.48 -3.69 18.25
C PHE A 107 -3.11 -3.74 19.65
N PRO A 108 -2.37 -4.18 20.68
CA PRO A 108 -2.96 -4.58 21.95
C PRO A 108 -3.68 -3.45 22.67
N ALA A 109 -4.92 -3.68 23.11
CA ALA A 109 -5.69 -2.70 23.87
C ALA A 109 -5.00 -2.29 25.17
N ALA A 110 -4.28 -3.23 25.79
CA ALA A 110 -3.53 -3.01 27.03
C ALA A 110 -2.46 -1.91 26.93
N THR A 111 -1.93 -1.63 25.73
CA THR A 111 -0.91 -0.60 25.51
C THR A 111 -1.42 0.57 24.65
N SER A 112 -2.59 0.41 24.04
CA SER A 112 -3.18 1.36 23.10
C SER A 112 -3.99 2.42 23.81
N ARG A 113 -3.54 3.66 23.69
CA ARG A 113 -4.25 4.83 24.19
C ARG A 113 -5.39 5.23 23.28
N ALA A 114 -5.12 5.26 21.98
CA ALA A 114 -6.06 5.69 20.95
C ALA A 114 -5.58 5.24 19.55
N ALA A 115 -6.49 5.24 18.57
CA ALA A 115 -6.15 5.23 17.15
C ALA A 115 -6.68 6.49 16.44
N LEU A 116 -5.80 7.10 15.66
CA LEU A 116 -6.09 8.16 14.70
C LEU A 116 -6.10 7.52 13.30
N VAL A 117 -7.28 7.44 12.70
CA VAL A 117 -7.46 6.87 11.35
C VAL A 117 -7.56 8.02 10.35
N ILE A 118 -6.54 8.22 9.52
CA ILE A 118 -6.57 9.23 8.46
C ILE A 118 -7.11 8.59 7.17
N ILE A 119 -8.21 9.14 6.68
CA ILE A 119 -8.81 8.80 5.38
C ILE A 119 -8.63 9.95 4.39
N ARG A 120 -8.71 9.63 3.11
CA ARG A 120 -8.68 10.57 2.00
C ARG A 120 -9.60 10.04 0.91
N ASP A 121 -10.14 10.93 0.07
CA ASP A 121 -10.94 10.55 -1.09
C ASP A 121 -10.23 9.41 -1.87
N PRO A 122 -10.83 8.20 -1.98
CA PRO A 122 -10.16 7.05 -2.58
C PRO A 122 -9.77 7.30 -4.05
N ARG A 123 -10.42 8.26 -4.73
CA ARG A 123 -10.05 8.68 -6.09
C ARG A 123 -8.70 9.41 -6.11
N ASP A 124 -8.46 10.32 -5.16
CA ASP A 124 -7.14 10.96 -5.03
C ASP A 124 -6.08 9.99 -4.51
N VAL A 125 -6.48 9.05 -3.64
CA VAL A 125 -5.58 7.99 -3.16
C VAL A 125 -5.10 7.13 -4.32
N ALA A 126 -5.96 6.70 -5.24
CA ALA A 126 -5.58 5.93 -6.42
C ALA A 126 -4.54 6.67 -7.28
N CYS A 127 -4.77 7.95 -7.59
CA CYS A 127 -3.79 8.76 -8.33
C CYS A 127 -2.44 8.89 -7.62
N SER A 128 -2.47 9.02 -6.28
CA SER A 128 -1.26 9.19 -5.48
C SER A 128 -0.51 7.86 -5.28
N ALA A 129 -1.22 6.75 -5.15
CA ALA A 129 -0.66 5.42 -4.95
C ALA A 129 -0.04 4.88 -6.24
N ALA A 130 -0.71 5.04 -7.39
CA ALA A 130 -0.17 4.68 -8.70
C ALA A 130 1.24 5.25 -8.92
N ARG A 131 1.45 6.54 -8.63
CA ARG A 131 2.77 7.18 -8.76
C ARG A 131 3.76 6.72 -7.71
N HIS A 132 3.33 6.61 -6.45
CA HIS A 132 4.23 6.27 -5.36
C HIS A 132 4.79 4.85 -5.49
N PHE A 133 3.95 3.91 -5.93
CA PHE A 133 4.33 2.51 -6.15
C PHE A 133 4.79 2.23 -7.58
N ASN A 134 4.91 3.26 -8.43
CA ASN A 134 5.27 3.14 -9.83
C ASN A 134 4.45 2.08 -10.60
N MET A 135 3.12 2.11 -10.42
CA MET A 135 2.16 1.21 -11.05
C MET A 135 1.14 1.98 -11.90
N SER A 136 0.42 1.26 -12.77
CA SER A 136 -0.65 1.86 -13.56
C SER A 136 -1.80 2.36 -12.69
N LEU A 137 -2.58 3.32 -13.20
CA LEU A 137 -3.80 3.77 -12.52
C LEU A 137 -4.79 2.62 -12.34
N ASP A 138 -4.93 1.73 -13.32
CA ASP A 138 -5.82 0.57 -13.20
C ASP A 138 -5.36 -0.38 -12.09
N ALA A 139 -4.05 -0.70 -12.01
CA ALA A 139 -3.52 -1.51 -10.94
C ALA A 139 -3.73 -0.88 -9.56
N SER A 140 -3.59 0.45 -9.47
CA SER A 140 -3.87 1.16 -8.21
C SER A 140 -5.35 1.16 -7.86
N VAL A 141 -6.25 1.38 -8.82
CA VAL A 141 -7.70 1.28 -8.62
C VAL A 141 -8.07 -0.13 -8.15
N ASP A 142 -7.46 -1.15 -8.76
CA ASP A 142 -7.67 -2.54 -8.40
C ASP A 142 -7.25 -2.78 -6.96
N LEU A 143 -6.03 -2.36 -6.57
CA LEU A 143 -5.52 -2.44 -5.20
C LEU A 143 -6.52 -1.85 -4.19
N LEU A 144 -7.02 -0.63 -4.45
CA LEU A 144 -7.99 0.02 -3.56
C LEU A 144 -9.34 -0.72 -3.50
N CYS A 145 -9.73 -1.40 -4.57
CA CYS A 145 -11.01 -2.09 -4.70
C CYS A 145 -10.93 -3.60 -4.44
N ARG A 146 -9.76 -4.15 -4.07
CA ARG A 146 -9.58 -5.59 -3.87
C ARG A 146 -10.51 -6.09 -2.77
N ARG A 147 -11.26 -7.14 -3.06
CA ARG A 147 -12.10 -7.85 -2.07
C ARG A 147 -11.44 -9.14 -1.58
N ASP A 148 -10.12 -9.17 -1.57
CA ASP A 148 -9.40 -10.31 -1.01
C ASP A 148 -8.92 -9.97 0.41
N PRO A 149 -9.61 -10.48 1.45
CA PRO A 149 -9.24 -10.24 2.83
C PRO A 149 -7.95 -10.97 3.25
N GLN A 150 -7.38 -11.86 2.42
CA GLN A 150 -6.27 -12.73 2.82
C GLN A 150 -5.00 -12.59 2.00
N SER A 151 -4.95 -11.71 0.99
CA SER A 151 -3.71 -11.44 0.28
C SER A 151 -2.63 -10.98 1.27
N PRO A 152 -1.54 -11.75 1.46
CA PRO A 152 -0.48 -11.35 2.36
C PRO A 152 0.10 -10.04 1.81
N GLY A 153 0.15 -9.00 2.64
CA GLY A 153 0.93 -7.83 2.26
C GLY A 153 2.36 -8.30 1.99
N SER A 154 2.91 -7.98 0.81
CA SER A 154 4.26 -8.41 0.47
C SER A 154 5.23 -7.89 1.54
N PRO A 155 5.94 -8.75 2.28
CA PRO A 155 6.95 -8.30 3.21
C PRO A 155 7.98 -7.50 2.42
N SER A 156 8.33 -6.30 2.91
CA SER A 156 9.58 -5.70 2.44
C SER A 156 10.72 -6.47 3.11
N VAL A 157 11.91 -6.49 2.52
CA VAL A 157 13.12 -7.06 3.17
C VAL A 157 13.38 -6.41 4.54
N LEU A 158 12.77 -5.24 4.81
CA LEU A 158 12.95 -4.44 6.02
C LEU A 158 11.78 -4.52 6.99
N MET A 159 10.67 -5.20 6.68
CA MET A 159 9.46 -5.20 7.50
C MET A 159 8.70 -6.54 7.46
N SER A 160 7.95 -6.85 8.54
CA SER A 160 7.02 -7.97 8.56
C SER A 160 5.87 -7.73 7.56
N ARG A 161 5.09 -8.78 7.22
CA ARG A 161 3.89 -8.59 6.41
C ARG A 161 2.97 -7.53 7.03
N GLN A 162 2.49 -6.60 6.20
CA GLN A 162 1.56 -5.55 6.60
C GLN A 162 0.38 -5.51 5.62
N PRO A 163 -0.54 -6.50 5.69
CA PRO A 163 -1.69 -6.54 4.79
C PRO A 163 -2.56 -5.28 4.96
N GLN A 164 -2.83 -4.60 3.86
CA GLN A 164 -3.57 -3.35 3.86
C GLN A 164 -5.07 -3.56 3.61
N GLY A 165 -5.44 -4.63 2.89
CA GLY A 165 -6.80 -4.83 2.38
C GLY A 165 -7.18 -3.80 1.30
N SER A 166 -8.47 -3.70 0.98
CA SER A 166 -9.00 -2.54 0.26
C SER A 166 -9.03 -1.28 1.13
N TRP A 167 -9.26 -0.12 0.49
CA TRP A 167 -9.52 1.13 1.19
C TRP A 167 -10.68 1.00 2.20
N SER A 168 -11.78 0.35 1.80
CA SER A 168 -12.95 0.12 2.65
C SER A 168 -12.65 -0.83 3.81
N GLU A 169 -12.00 -1.97 3.55
CA GLU A 169 -11.63 -2.93 4.60
C GLU A 169 -10.66 -2.31 5.62
N HIS A 170 -9.69 -1.52 5.16
CA HIS A 170 -8.78 -0.81 6.05
C HIS A 170 -9.57 0.12 6.99
N LEU A 171 -10.47 0.96 6.47
CA LEU A 171 -11.27 1.86 7.29
C LEU A 171 -12.21 1.12 8.24
N ASP A 172 -12.97 0.13 7.73
CA ASP A 172 -13.92 -0.62 8.55
C ASP A 172 -13.22 -1.41 9.66
N SER A 173 -12.08 -2.05 9.37
CA SER A 173 -11.34 -2.80 10.37
C SER A 173 -10.91 -1.90 11.53
N TRP A 174 -10.32 -0.74 11.25
CA TRP A 174 -9.88 0.19 12.28
C TRP A 174 -11.01 0.88 13.03
N ARG A 175 -12.18 1.11 12.44
CA ARG A 175 -13.28 1.79 13.14
C ARG A 175 -14.18 0.84 13.94
N ARG A 176 -14.17 -0.46 13.62
CA ARG A 176 -15.12 -1.44 14.21
C ARG A 176 -14.47 -2.41 15.18
N LEU A 177 -13.20 -2.77 14.98
CA LEU A 177 -12.55 -3.85 15.72
C LEU A 177 -11.80 -3.42 16.98
N PRO A 178 -11.13 -2.24 17.06
CA PRO A 178 -10.46 -1.83 18.28
C PRO A 178 -11.43 -1.72 19.47
N THR A 179 -10.94 -2.11 20.64
CA THR A 179 -11.65 -2.00 21.92
C THR A 179 -11.22 -0.77 22.74
N TYR A 180 -10.55 0.17 22.08
CA TYR A 180 -10.04 1.43 22.64
C TYR A 180 -10.49 2.62 21.75
N PRO A 181 -10.33 3.87 22.21
CA PRO A 181 -10.83 5.03 21.47
C PRO A 181 -10.27 5.13 20.05
N VAL A 182 -11.15 5.31 19.06
CA VAL A 182 -10.81 5.53 17.65
C VAL A 182 -11.44 6.83 17.17
N ALA A 183 -10.67 7.66 16.47
CA ALA A 183 -11.19 8.82 15.76
C ALA A 183 -10.73 8.80 14.29
N VAL A 184 -11.66 9.12 13.39
CA VAL A 184 -11.42 9.17 11.95
C VAL A 184 -11.32 10.64 11.51
N TYR A 185 -10.27 10.97 10.77
CA TYR A 185 -10.01 12.31 10.25
C TYR A 185 -9.84 12.27 8.73
N ARG A 186 -10.43 13.23 8.02
CA ARG A 186 -10.23 13.37 6.59
C ARG A 186 -8.99 14.20 6.30
N TYR A 187 -8.21 13.79 5.32
CA TYR A 187 -7.10 14.58 4.77
C TYR A 187 -7.57 15.96 4.32
N GLU A 188 -8.78 16.03 3.76
CA GLU A 188 -9.38 17.28 3.29
C GLU A 188 -9.67 18.26 4.43
N ASP A 189 -9.96 17.78 5.65
CA ASP A 189 -10.18 18.64 6.81
C ASP A 189 -8.86 19.27 7.28
N PHE A 190 -7.76 18.49 7.25
CA PHE A 190 -6.42 19.02 7.50
C PHE A 190 -6.00 20.08 6.47
N LEU A 191 -6.51 20.02 5.24
CA LEU A 191 -6.26 21.06 4.24
C LEU A 191 -7.14 22.30 4.46
N ALA A 192 -8.40 22.11 4.84
CA ALA A 192 -9.38 23.18 4.96
C ALA A 192 -9.15 24.04 6.21
N ASP A 193 -8.95 23.40 7.37
CA ASP A 193 -8.62 24.08 8.63
C ASP A 193 -7.56 23.28 9.40
N PRO A 194 -6.27 23.45 9.02
CA PRO A 194 -5.19 22.69 9.63
C PRO A 194 -5.12 22.84 11.16
N HIS A 195 -5.31 24.06 11.67
CA HIS A 195 -5.19 24.33 13.11
C HIS A 195 -6.29 23.62 13.90
N ALA A 196 -7.54 23.72 13.46
CA ALA A 196 -8.64 23.03 14.13
C ALA A 196 -8.50 21.50 14.03
N ALA A 197 -8.19 20.97 12.84
CA ALA A 197 -8.12 19.54 12.61
C ALA A 197 -6.93 18.89 13.34
N PHE A 198 -5.72 19.44 13.24
CA PHE A 198 -4.56 18.94 13.98
C PHE A 198 -4.72 19.14 15.49
N GLY A 199 -5.24 20.27 15.94
CA GLY A 199 -5.51 20.52 17.36
C GLY A 199 -6.47 19.48 17.96
N ALA A 200 -7.57 19.18 17.27
CA ALA A 200 -8.51 18.14 17.68
C ALA A 200 -7.85 16.74 17.73
N ALA A 201 -7.06 16.39 16.72
CA ALA A 201 -6.39 15.10 16.64
C ALA A 201 -5.31 14.91 17.72
N LEU A 202 -4.49 15.93 17.99
CA LEU A 202 -3.46 15.88 19.03
C LEU A 202 -4.10 15.79 20.43
N LYS A 203 -5.16 16.57 20.67
CA LYS A 203 -5.94 16.47 21.91
C LYS A 203 -6.57 15.09 22.09
N PHE A 204 -7.15 14.52 21.04
CA PHE A 204 -7.69 13.15 21.08
C PHE A 204 -6.62 12.11 21.38
N ALA A 205 -5.42 12.28 20.85
CA ALA A 205 -4.25 11.47 21.17
C ALA A 205 -3.73 11.66 22.60
N GLY A 206 -4.29 12.60 23.37
CA GLY A 206 -3.85 12.93 24.72
C GLY A 206 -2.55 13.71 24.78
N LEU A 207 -2.15 14.36 23.68
CA LEU A 207 -1.00 15.25 23.62
C LEU A 207 -1.50 16.69 23.84
N GLU A 208 -1.19 17.25 25.00
CA GLU A 208 -1.48 18.64 25.33
C GLU A 208 -0.49 19.56 24.61
N VAL A 209 -1.01 20.53 23.85
CA VAL A 209 -0.22 21.44 23.02
C VAL A 209 -0.77 22.85 23.20
N SER A 210 0.10 23.83 23.45
CA SER A 210 -0.32 25.23 23.48
C SER A 210 -0.69 25.73 22.08
N GLU A 211 -1.51 26.78 22.02
CA GLU A 211 -1.89 27.40 20.74
C GLU A 211 -0.67 27.82 19.92
N ASN A 212 0.35 28.38 20.57
CA ASN A 212 1.58 28.81 19.89
C ASN A 212 2.39 27.64 19.31
N GLU A 213 2.50 26.52 20.06
CA GLU A 213 3.19 25.31 19.58
C GLU A 213 2.44 24.69 18.40
N LEU A 214 1.11 24.64 18.47
CA LEU A 214 0.26 24.14 17.38
C LEU A 214 0.42 24.99 16.12
N VAL A 215 0.29 26.31 16.24
CA VAL A 215 0.49 27.25 15.12
C VAL A 215 1.88 27.07 14.53
N HIS A 216 2.92 27.03 15.36
CA HIS A 216 4.29 26.83 14.88
C HIS A 216 4.45 25.50 14.13
N ALA A 217 3.92 24.39 14.68
CA ALA A 217 4.02 23.07 14.09
C ALA A 217 3.27 22.97 12.75
N VAL A 218 2.05 23.50 12.67
CA VAL A 218 1.25 23.53 11.44
C VAL A 218 1.95 24.39 10.38
N GLU A 219 2.38 25.60 10.75
CA GLU A 219 2.97 26.54 9.81
C GLU A 219 4.34 26.09 9.30
N SER A 220 5.17 25.45 10.13
CA SER A 220 6.48 24.91 9.73
C SER A 220 6.38 23.69 8.80
N THR A 221 5.25 22.98 8.86
CA THR A 221 5.04 21.72 8.12
C THR A 221 4.05 21.84 6.98
N ARG A 222 3.70 23.07 6.56
CA ARG A 222 2.90 23.30 5.36
C ARG A 222 3.50 22.62 4.13
N PHE A 223 2.62 22.17 3.24
CA PHE A 223 2.98 21.39 2.07
C PHE A 223 4.08 22.06 1.23
N GLU A 224 3.99 23.37 0.99
CA GLU A 224 4.97 24.13 0.20
C GLU A 224 6.35 24.12 0.86
N LYS A 225 6.41 24.21 2.19
CA LYS A 225 7.67 24.15 2.95
C LYS A 225 8.28 22.76 2.91
N LEU A 226 7.47 21.71 3.09
CA LEU A 226 7.95 20.33 2.98
C LEU A 226 8.48 20.03 1.57
N GLN A 227 7.83 20.56 0.52
CA GLN A 227 8.31 20.43 -0.86
C GLN A 227 9.62 21.19 -1.13
N VAL A 228 9.82 22.36 -0.52
CA VAL A 228 11.12 23.06 -0.56
C VAL A 228 12.20 22.22 0.12
N ARG A 229 11.95 21.75 1.34
CA ARG A 229 12.93 20.93 2.10
C ARG A 229 13.27 19.61 1.40
N GLU A 230 12.29 18.96 0.77
CA GLU A 230 12.55 17.77 -0.05
C GLU A 230 13.51 18.07 -1.21
N ARG A 231 13.37 19.22 -1.87
CA ARG A 231 14.27 19.60 -2.97
C ARG A 231 15.70 19.89 -2.49
N GLU A 232 15.85 20.44 -1.30
CA GLU A 232 17.15 20.81 -0.73
C GLU A 232 17.91 19.62 -0.14
N SER A 233 17.20 18.74 0.58
CA SER A 233 17.81 17.69 1.40
C SER A 233 17.50 16.26 0.95
N GLY A 234 16.63 16.10 -0.06
CA GLY A 234 16.03 14.82 -0.40
C GLY A 234 15.01 14.35 0.64
N PHE A 235 14.38 13.21 0.38
CA PHE A 235 13.44 12.61 1.33
C PHE A 235 13.57 11.08 1.32
N SER A 236 13.76 10.47 2.49
CA SER A 236 14.03 9.03 2.61
C SER A 236 12.84 8.15 2.26
N GLU A 237 11.60 8.62 2.42
CA GLU A 237 10.40 7.88 1.99
C GLU A 237 10.06 8.12 0.51
N ARG A 238 10.88 8.88 -0.24
CA ARG A 238 10.76 8.98 -1.69
C ARG A 238 11.17 7.64 -2.32
N PRO A 239 10.39 7.11 -3.27
CA PRO A 239 10.76 5.86 -3.95
C PRO A 239 12.15 5.97 -4.58
N THR A 240 12.96 4.91 -4.47
CA THR A 240 14.28 4.88 -5.10
C THR A 240 14.13 4.83 -6.63
N GLY A 241 15.00 5.53 -7.36
CA GLY A 241 15.01 5.49 -8.83
C GLY A 241 13.94 6.33 -9.52
N THR A 242 13.17 7.16 -8.81
CA THR A 242 12.22 8.11 -9.44
C THR A 242 12.69 9.56 -9.33
N GLU A 243 12.55 10.31 -10.43
CA GLU A 243 12.70 11.78 -10.45
C GLU A 243 11.48 12.52 -9.90
N VAL A 244 10.37 11.81 -9.63
CA VAL A 244 9.12 12.39 -9.14
C VAL A 244 9.23 12.80 -7.66
N PRO A 245 8.85 14.05 -7.29
CA PRO A 245 8.80 14.47 -5.90
C PRO A 245 7.78 13.67 -5.07
N PHE A 246 8.12 13.36 -3.81
CA PHE A 246 7.21 12.79 -2.83
C PHE A 246 6.08 13.77 -2.48
N PHE A 247 6.42 15.04 -2.23
CA PHE A 247 5.47 16.11 -2.01
C PHE A 247 5.07 16.73 -3.37
N ARG A 248 4.05 16.16 -4.03
CA ARG A 248 3.62 16.58 -5.37
C ARG A 248 2.69 17.81 -5.43
N LYS A 249 1.40 17.61 -5.07
CA LYS A 249 0.36 18.65 -5.22
C LYS A 249 -0.28 19.10 -3.90
N GLY A 250 -0.33 18.23 -2.87
CA GLY A 250 -0.94 18.59 -1.58
C GLY A 250 -2.40 19.04 -1.66
N GLN A 251 -3.12 18.63 -2.70
CA GLN A 251 -4.47 19.11 -3.03
C GLN A 251 -5.50 17.98 -2.98
N ALA A 252 -6.75 18.36 -2.73
CA ALA A 252 -7.92 17.51 -2.87
C ALA A 252 -8.59 17.71 -4.24
N GLY A 253 -9.22 16.66 -4.78
CA GLY A 253 -9.95 16.69 -6.04
C GLY A 253 -9.09 16.65 -7.30
N GLY A 254 -7.79 16.34 -7.18
CA GLY A 254 -6.86 16.27 -8.31
C GLY A 254 -7.17 15.11 -9.27
N TRP A 255 -7.88 14.09 -8.78
CA TRP A 255 -8.32 12.92 -9.54
C TRP A 255 -9.16 13.26 -10.78
N ARG A 256 -9.87 14.39 -10.81
CA ARG A 256 -10.73 14.78 -11.96
C ARG A 256 -9.98 14.99 -13.26
N GLY A 257 -8.70 15.35 -13.18
CA GLY A 257 -7.84 15.50 -14.35
C GLY A 257 -6.98 14.28 -14.66
N GLU A 258 -7.16 13.17 -13.94
CA GLU A 258 -6.25 12.02 -13.98
C GLU A 258 -6.94 10.68 -14.14
N LEU A 259 -8.14 10.50 -13.56
CA LEU A 259 -8.91 9.26 -13.68
C LEU A 259 -9.89 9.30 -14.85
N SER A 260 -10.06 8.15 -15.50
CA SER A 260 -11.15 7.94 -16.47
C SER A 260 -12.50 7.75 -15.76
N ALA A 261 -13.60 7.96 -16.49
CA ALA A 261 -14.94 7.74 -15.96
C ALA A 261 -15.18 6.29 -15.49
N SER A 262 -14.57 5.30 -16.15
CA SER A 262 -14.68 3.89 -15.76
C SER A 262 -13.93 3.60 -14.46
N GLN A 263 -12.75 4.20 -14.27
CA GLN A 263 -11.99 4.12 -13.01
C GLN A 263 -12.76 4.76 -11.86
N VAL A 264 -13.30 5.96 -12.06
CA VAL A 264 -14.16 6.64 -11.08
C VAL A 264 -15.35 5.76 -10.71
N THR A 265 -16.07 5.23 -11.70
CA THR A 265 -17.22 4.34 -11.48
C THR A 265 -16.83 3.09 -10.69
N LYS A 266 -15.66 2.49 -10.98
CA LYS A 266 -15.17 1.31 -10.25
C LYS A 266 -14.87 1.62 -8.79
N ILE A 267 -14.22 2.75 -8.50
CA ILE A 267 -13.97 3.20 -7.13
C ILE A 267 -15.28 3.48 -6.42
N GLU A 268 -16.16 4.25 -7.04
CA GLU A 268 -17.46 4.64 -6.48
C GLU A 268 -18.34 3.42 -6.18
N ARG A 269 -18.30 2.39 -7.02
CA ARG A 269 -19.02 1.13 -6.77
C ARG A 269 -18.50 0.35 -5.56
N ASN A 270 -17.20 0.37 -5.28
CA ASN A 270 -16.60 -0.46 -4.22
C ASN A 270 -16.38 0.31 -2.90
N CYS A 271 -16.15 1.62 -2.96
CA CYS A 271 -15.90 2.48 -1.81
C CYS A 271 -17.10 3.38 -1.47
N GLY A 272 -18.10 3.45 -2.34
CA GLY A 272 -19.17 4.46 -2.31
C GLY A 272 -19.94 4.58 -1.00
N ALA A 273 -20.25 3.46 -0.34
CA ALA A 273 -20.99 3.49 0.92
C ALA A 273 -20.25 4.28 2.01
N LEU A 274 -18.96 4.00 2.20
CA LEU A 274 -18.10 4.72 3.13
C LEU A 274 -17.73 6.11 2.61
N MET A 275 -17.59 6.28 1.29
CA MET A 275 -17.40 7.61 0.70
C MET A 275 -18.53 8.55 1.10
N GLU A 276 -19.79 8.12 0.95
CA GLU A 276 -20.96 8.90 1.35
C GLU A 276 -21.04 9.12 2.85
N GLU A 277 -20.78 8.08 3.66
CA GLU A 277 -20.76 8.17 5.13
C GLU A 277 -19.81 9.29 5.61
N PHE A 278 -18.67 9.45 4.93
CA PHE A 278 -17.67 10.48 5.25
C PHE A 278 -17.78 11.75 4.39
N GLY A 279 -18.88 11.93 3.64
CA GLY A 279 -19.19 13.18 2.95
C GLY A 279 -18.38 13.44 1.68
N TYR A 280 -17.93 12.38 0.99
CA TYR A 280 -17.35 12.47 -0.35
C TYR A 280 -18.46 12.40 -1.40
N LEU A 281 -18.54 13.42 -2.26
CA LEU A 281 -19.56 13.49 -3.31
C LEU A 281 -19.29 12.49 -4.44
N MET A 282 -20.35 11.82 -4.90
CA MET A 282 -20.31 10.79 -5.95
C MET A 282 -20.77 11.40 -7.28
N GLU A 283 -20.02 11.23 -8.36
CA GLU A 283 -20.38 11.83 -9.66
C GLU A 283 -21.52 11.07 -10.35
N GLY A 284 -21.66 9.76 -10.09
CA GLY A 284 -22.71 8.93 -10.70
C GLY A 284 -24.14 9.14 -10.17
N ARG A 285 -24.36 9.97 -9.14
CA ARG A 285 -25.67 10.16 -8.47
C ARG A 285 -26.36 11.51 -8.70
N LEU A 286 -25.80 12.37 -9.55
CA LEU A 286 -26.39 13.66 -9.92
C LEU A 286 -27.52 13.59 -10.97
N THR A 287 -27.91 12.41 -11.44
CA THR A 287 -28.93 12.25 -12.51
C THR A 287 -30.12 11.40 -12.07
N SER A 288 -31.00 11.96 -11.24
CA SER A 288 -32.37 11.43 -11.07
C SER A 288 -33.43 12.54 -11.25
N ALA A 289 -33.62 12.96 -12.50
CA ALA A 289 -34.87 13.51 -13.01
C ALA A 289 -34.97 13.18 -14.53
N SER A 290 -36.04 12.47 -14.90
CA SER A 290 -36.29 11.71 -16.14
C SER A 290 -36.74 12.57 -17.35
N PRO A 291 -37.26 12.04 -18.51
CA PRO A 291 -37.16 10.72 -19.18
C PRO A 291 -36.89 10.76 -20.72
N SER A 292 -36.59 9.58 -21.30
CA SER A 292 -36.62 9.20 -22.75
C SER A 292 -35.50 9.77 -23.64
N THR A 293 -34.96 9.09 -24.67
CA THR A 293 -35.34 7.90 -25.46
C THR A 293 -34.09 7.09 -25.81
N ALA A 294 -34.28 5.79 -26.04
CA ALA A 294 -33.27 4.85 -26.51
C ALA A 294 -32.58 5.32 -27.80
N ASN A 295 -31.25 5.18 -27.84
CA ASN A 295 -30.54 4.86 -29.07
C ASN A 295 -29.30 4.01 -28.76
N GLN A 296 -29.24 2.86 -29.42
CA GLN A 296 -28.12 1.93 -29.41
C GLN A 296 -26.91 2.56 -30.10
N VAL A 297 -25.74 2.52 -29.47
CA VAL A 297 -24.46 2.67 -30.19
C VAL A 297 -23.51 1.57 -29.71
N LYS A 298 -22.98 0.85 -30.70
CA LYS A 298 -22.03 -0.27 -30.60
C LYS A 298 -20.68 0.19 -30.04
N PHE A 299 -20.09 -0.66 -29.21
CA PHE A 299 -18.68 -0.59 -28.86
C PHE A 299 -17.81 -0.87 -30.10
N SER A 300 -16.90 0.05 -30.41
CA SER A 300 -15.70 -0.25 -31.19
C SER A 300 -14.49 0.25 -30.40
N GLY A 301 -13.62 -0.67 -30.00
CA GLY A 301 -12.29 -0.33 -29.52
C GLY A 301 -11.44 0.21 -30.67
N ASP A 302 -10.65 1.25 -30.42
CA ASP A 302 -9.21 1.08 -30.22
C ASP A 302 -8.51 2.41 -29.89
N LYS A 303 -7.66 2.30 -28.85
CA LYS A 303 -6.41 2.98 -28.46
C LYS A 303 -6.10 4.42 -28.90
N LEU A 304 -5.54 5.21 -27.97
CA LEU A 304 -4.12 5.64 -27.97
C LEU A 304 -3.84 6.70 -26.88
N PHE A 305 -3.06 6.37 -25.85
CA PHE A 305 -1.96 7.19 -25.31
C PHE A 305 -1.08 6.35 -24.37
N ALA A 306 0.20 6.28 -24.69
CA ALA A 306 1.28 6.00 -23.75
C ALA A 306 2.32 7.12 -23.89
N ALA A 307 2.84 7.62 -22.76
CA ALA A 307 4.22 8.08 -22.58
C ALA A 307 4.53 8.28 -21.08
N ALA A 308 4.54 7.18 -20.32
CA ALA A 308 5.64 6.95 -19.37
C ALA A 308 6.88 6.55 -20.19
N LEU A 309 8.10 6.56 -19.64
CA LEU A 309 9.23 5.91 -20.33
C LEU A 309 8.79 4.52 -20.81
N PRO A 310 9.08 4.17 -22.07
CA PRO A 310 8.28 3.22 -22.81
C PRO A 310 8.22 1.89 -22.05
N PRO A 311 7.04 1.27 -21.93
CA PRO A 311 7.02 -0.16 -21.58
C PRO A 311 7.99 -0.85 -22.53
N LYS A 312 8.84 -1.75 -22.04
CA LYS A 312 9.54 -2.70 -22.92
C LYS A 312 8.43 -3.24 -23.84
N GLN A 313 8.54 -2.96 -25.15
CA GLN A 313 7.44 -3.25 -26.07
C GLN A 313 7.16 -4.75 -25.98
N ASP A 314 5.90 -5.08 -25.72
CA ASP A 314 5.49 -6.47 -25.71
C ASP A 314 5.96 -7.11 -27.02
N VAL A 315 6.75 -8.16 -26.89
CA VAL A 315 7.26 -8.90 -28.03
C VAL A 315 6.04 -9.52 -28.71
N PRO A 316 5.76 -9.24 -29.99
CA PRO A 316 4.63 -9.85 -30.65
C PRO A 316 4.75 -11.36 -30.58
N LEU A 317 3.85 -11.99 -29.81
CA LEU A 317 3.80 -13.43 -29.68
C LEU A 317 2.77 -13.96 -30.67
N ASP A 318 3.22 -14.84 -31.54
CA ASP A 318 2.36 -15.74 -32.28
C ASP A 318 2.68 -17.18 -31.90
N LEU A 319 1.83 -18.10 -32.33
CA LEU A 319 1.98 -19.52 -32.02
C LEU A 319 3.29 -20.12 -32.55
N SER A 320 3.95 -19.49 -33.52
CA SER A 320 5.25 -19.92 -34.03
C SER A 320 6.44 -19.38 -33.24
N THR A 321 6.22 -18.41 -32.35
CA THR A 321 7.27 -17.76 -31.56
C THR A 321 7.95 -18.77 -30.64
N ARG A 322 9.29 -18.84 -30.68
CA ARG A 322 10.08 -19.78 -29.88
C ARG A 322 10.78 -19.07 -28.72
N PHE A 323 10.73 -19.69 -27.55
CA PHE A 323 11.30 -19.16 -26.32
C PHE A 323 12.53 -19.95 -25.89
N VAL A 324 13.47 -19.26 -25.25
CA VAL A 324 14.58 -19.87 -24.49
C VAL A 324 14.81 -19.07 -23.22
N LYS A 325 15.14 -19.74 -22.12
CA LYS A 325 15.55 -19.07 -20.88
C LYS A 325 16.87 -18.32 -21.07
N ASP A 326 16.98 -17.18 -20.40
CA ASP A 326 18.28 -16.53 -20.22
C ASP A 326 19.10 -17.34 -19.19
N ASP A 327 20.34 -17.64 -19.56
CA ASP A 327 21.27 -18.51 -18.81
C ASP A 327 21.84 -17.85 -17.55
N GLN A 328 21.65 -16.54 -17.39
CA GLN A 328 22.04 -15.76 -16.22
C GLN A 328 20.91 -15.59 -15.21
N VAL A 329 19.72 -16.13 -15.50
CA VAL A 329 18.59 -16.11 -14.56
C VAL A 329 18.88 -17.05 -13.40
N MET A 330 18.96 -16.48 -12.20
CA MET A 330 19.07 -17.26 -10.98
C MET A 330 17.68 -17.57 -10.45
N THR A 331 17.43 -18.82 -10.06
CA THR A 331 16.17 -19.23 -9.47
C THR A 331 16.35 -19.59 -8.00
N SER A 332 15.35 -19.29 -7.17
CA SER A 332 15.32 -19.68 -5.76
C SER A 332 13.88 -20.02 -5.36
N GLN A 333 13.69 -21.18 -4.74
CA GLN A 333 12.39 -21.56 -4.19
C GLN A 333 12.15 -20.79 -2.88
N VAL A 334 11.03 -20.07 -2.79
CA VAL A 334 10.65 -19.31 -1.59
C VAL A 334 9.21 -19.67 -1.22
N GLY A 335 9.06 -20.68 -0.36
CA GLY A 335 7.75 -21.28 -0.09
C GLY A 335 7.25 -22.05 -1.31
N ASP A 336 6.02 -21.78 -1.72
CA ASP A 336 5.39 -22.41 -2.90
C ASP A 336 5.69 -21.66 -4.21
N ASP A 337 6.31 -20.48 -4.13
CA ASP A 337 6.62 -19.63 -5.28
C ASP A 337 8.08 -19.80 -5.73
N LEU A 338 8.30 -19.72 -7.04
CA LEU A 338 9.62 -19.69 -7.64
C LEU A 338 10.04 -18.24 -7.90
N VAL A 339 11.14 -17.81 -7.28
CA VAL A 339 11.69 -16.46 -7.49
C VAL A 339 12.79 -16.50 -8.54
N LEU A 340 12.67 -15.64 -9.55
CA LEU A 340 13.66 -15.43 -10.60
C LEU A 340 14.39 -14.11 -10.36
N VAL A 341 15.71 -14.12 -10.52
CA VAL A 341 16.57 -12.93 -10.51
C VAL A 341 17.26 -12.85 -11.86
N THR A 342 17.02 -11.79 -12.62
CA THR A 342 17.62 -11.62 -13.96
C THR A 342 18.96 -10.91 -13.89
N SER A 343 19.68 -10.90 -15.02
CA SER A 343 20.98 -10.23 -15.16
C SER A 343 20.90 -8.71 -14.97
N GLU A 344 19.72 -8.11 -15.09
CA GLU A 344 19.44 -6.69 -14.80
C GLU A 344 19.06 -6.46 -13.32
N TYR A 345 19.20 -7.47 -12.46
CA TYR A 345 18.76 -7.48 -11.05
C TYR A 345 17.26 -7.27 -10.85
N GLU A 346 16.44 -7.55 -11.87
CA GLU A 346 14.99 -7.57 -11.72
C GLU A 346 14.54 -8.85 -11.01
N LEU A 347 13.62 -8.72 -10.05
CA LEU A 347 13.06 -9.83 -9.29
C LEU A 347 11.64 -10.13 -9.78
N MET A 348 11.39 -11.38 -10.15
CA MET A 348 10.06 -11.87 -10.53
C MET A 348 9.66 -13.04 -9.63
N GLY A 349 8.43 -13.03 -9.16
CA GLY A 349 7.83 -14.17 -8.46
C GLY A 349 6.88 -14.90 -9.40
N LEU A 350 7.02 -16.22 -9.46
CA LEU A 350 6.09 -17.11 -10.16
C LEU A 350 5.37 -17.95 -9.12
N ASP A 351 4.04 -18.00 -9.23
CA ASP A 351 3.23 -18.95 -8.46
C ASP A 351 3.47 -20.39 -8.92
N GLN A 352 2.80 -21.37 -8.32
CA GLN A 352 2.98 -22.79 -8.68
C GLN A 352 2.75 -23.08 -10.17
N MET A 353 1.79 -22.40 -10.81
CA MET A 353 1.51 -22.59 -12.23
C MET A 353 2.59 -21.93 -13.09
N GLY A 354 3.05 -20.75 -12.69
CA GLY A 354 4.16 -20.09 -13.34
C GLY A 354 5.48 -20.85 -13.21
N ALA A 355 5.76 -21.46 -12.06
CA ALA A 355 6.93 -22.31 -11.86
C ALA A 355 6.87 -23.54 -12.77
N LEU A 356 5.70 -24.16 -12.92
CA LEU A 356 5.51 -25.28 -13.84
C LEU A 356 5.72 -24.89 -15.30
N ILE A 357 5.11 -23.78 -15.74
CA ILE A 357 5.31 -23.26 -17.11
C ILE A 357 6.77 -22.89 -17.33
N TRP A 358 7.43 -22.32 -16.31
CA TRP A 358 8.85 -22.06 -16.33
C TRP A 358 9.64 -23.35 -16.56
N ASP A 359 9.37 -24.43 -15.83
CA ASP A 359 10.05 -25.71 -16.00
C ASP A 359 9.88 -26.31 -17.41
N TYR A 360 8.70 -26.16 -18.03
CA TYR A 360 8.51 -26.58 -19.43
C TYR A 360 9.43 -25.86 -20.42
N LEU A 361 9.86 -24.64 -20.08
CA LEU A 361 10.77 -23.83 -20.90
C LEU A 361 12.26 -24.16 -20.65
N ASP A 362 12.60 -25.23 -19.92
CA ASP A 362 13.98 -25.72 -19.79
C ASP A 362 14.60 -26.14 -21.14
N HIS A 363 13.76 -26.38 -22.13
CA HIS A 363 14.16 -26.64 -23.50
C HIS A 363 13.53 -25.61 -24.44
N PRO A 364 14.24 -25.16 -25.50
CA PRO A 364 13.68 -24.18 -26.41
C PRO A 364 12.44 -24.72 -27.14
N MET A 365 11.29 -24.11 -26.93
CA MET A 365 10.01 -24.53 -27.50
C MET A 365 9.22 -23.36 -28.07
N SER A 366 8.33 -23.65 -29.03
CA SER A 366 7.37 -22.69 -29.58
C SER A 366 6.19 -22.47 -28.65
N PHE A 367 5.50 -21.34 -28.84
CA PHE A 367 4.30 -21.04 -28.11
C PHE A 367 3.20 -22.08 -28.39
N GLN A 368 3.07 -22.56 -29.63
CA GLN A 368 2.17 -23.66 -29.96
C GLN A 368 2.52 -24.93 -29.18
N GLU A 369 3.79 -25.33 -29.14
CA GLU A 369 4.22 -26.53 -28.39
C GLU A 369 3.90 -26.41 -26.88
N LEU A 370 4.05 -25.20 -26.31
CA LEU A 370 3.71 -24.94 -24.92
C LEU A 370 2.19 -25.02 -24.70
N VAL A 371 1.41 -24.39 -25.56
CA VAL A 371 -0.06 -24.43 -25.50
C VAL A 371 -0.57 -25.85 -25.65
N ASP A 372 -0.04 -26.62 -26.59
CA ASP A 372 -0.42 -28.03 -26.80
C ASP A 372 -0.12 -28.86 -25.54
N THR A 373 1.05 -28.66 -24.93
CA THR A 373 1.46 -29.34 -23.69
C THR A 373 0.51 -29.02 -22.53
N LEU A 374 0.18 -27.74 -22.35
CA LEU A 374 -0.70 -27.28 -21.27
C LEU A 374 -2.15 -27.73 -21.50
N CYS A 375 -2.64 -27.69 -22.74
CA CYS A 375 -3.98 -28.17 -23.10
C CYS A 375 -4.11 -29.69 -22.86
N GLU A 376 -3.11 -30.47 -23.26
CA GLU A 376 -3.11 -31.93 -23.04
C GLU A 376 -3.06 -32.28 -21.55
N GLN A 377 -2.23 -31.58 -20.78
CA GLN A 377 -2.05 -31.86 -19.35
C GLN A 377 -3.26 -31.43 -18.49
N PHE A 378 -3.84 -30.26 -18.78
CA PHE A 378 -4.86 -29.64 -17.93
C PHE A 378 -6.28 -29.74 -18.50
N GLY A 379 -6.45 -30.25 -19.73
CA GLY A 379 -7.76 -30.43 -20.35
C GLY A 379 -8.48 -29.11 -20.64
N ILE A 380 -7.72 -28.02 -20.84
CA ILE A 380 -8.23 -26.69 -21.17
C ILE A 380 -8.26 -26.48 -22.69
N ASP A 381 -9.14 -25.62 -23.19
CA ASP A 381 -9.16 -25.28 -24.61
C ASP A 381 -8.01 -24.32 -24.96
N SER A 382 -7.58 -24.38 -26.22
CA SER A 382 -6.43 -23.61 -26.70
C SER A 382 -6.61 -22.11 -26.64
N THR A 383 -7.84 -21.60 -26.73
CA THR A 383 -8.08 -20.14 -26.69
C THR A 383 -7.88 -19.63 -25.27
N THR A 384 -8.49 -20.29 -24.28
CA THR A 384 -8.26 -19.97 -22.85
C THR A 384 -6.80 -20.19 -22.44
N CYS A 385 -6.16 -21.27 -22.90
CA CYS A 385 -4.75 -21.51 -22.62
C CYS A 385 -3.84 -20.37 -23.15
N ILE A 386 -4.09 -19.89 -24.37
CA ILE A 386 -3.35 -18.78 -24.96
C ILE A 386 -3.59 -17.50 -24.15
N ASP A 387 -4.83 -17.17 -23.84
CA ASP A 387 -5.20 -15.95 -23.12
C ASP A 387 -4.58 -15.89 -21.71
N ASP A 388 -4.53 -17.02 -21.01
CA ASP A 388 -4.01 -17.10 -19.64
C ASP A 388 -2.47 -17.20 -19.59
N THR A 389 -1.84 -17.82 -20.59
CA THR A 389 -0.37 -18.02 -20.64
C THR A 389 0.36 -16.82 -21.22
N THR A 390 -0.26 -16.07 -22.14
CA THR A 390 0.36 -14.92 -22.82
C THR A 390 0.86 -13.83 -21.85
N PRO A 391 0.09 -13.39 -20.83
CA PRO A 391 0.55 -12.35 -19.90
C PRO A 391 1.79 -12.75 -19.12
N MET A 392 1.91 -14.03 -18.77
CA MET A 392 3.06 -14.56 -18.04
C MET A 392 4.31 -14.63 -18.93
N LEU A 393 4.19 -15.14 -20.16
CA LEU A 393 5.30 -15.15 -21.12
C LEU A 393 5.79 -13.73 -21.41
N GLN A 394 4.85 -12.79 -21.50
CA GLN A 394 5.18 -11.39 -21.70
C GLN A 394 5.90 -10.77 -20.49
N LEU A 395 5.48 -11.11 -19.27
CA LEU A 395 6.18 -10.73 -18.04
C LEU A 395 7.62 -11.24 -18.04
N LEU A 396 7.85 -12.50 -18.39
CA LEU A 396 9.17 -13.12 -18.43
C LEU A 396 10.07 -12.55 -19.52
N LEU A 397 9.53 -12.23 -20.70
CA LEU A 397 10.26 -11.58 -21.79
C LEU A 397 10.63 -10.13 -21.44
N ASN A 398 9.68 -9.38 -20.88
CA ASN A 398 9.93 -8.00 -20.46
C ASN A 398 10.91 -7.95 -19.28
N GLY A 399 10.83 -8.92 -18.37
CA GLY A 399 11.77 -9.07 -17.25
C GLY A 399 13.16 -9.55 -17.66
N GLY A 400 13.36 -9.95 -18.92
CA GLY A 400 14.63 -10.49 -19.41
C GLY A 400 14.93 -11.93 -18.94
N ALA A 401 13.94 -12.65 -18.40
CA ALA A 401 14.10 -14.05 -18.02
C ALA A 401 13.93 -15.03 -19.19
N LEU A 402 13.17 -14.63 -20.21
CA LEU A 402 13.05 -15.34 -21.48
C LEU A 402 13.61 -14.49 -22.63
N LYS A 403 14.04 -15.17 -23.69
CA LYS A 403 14.44 -14.60 -24.97
C LYS A 403 13.65 -15.28 -26.09
N VAL A 404 13.30 -14.52 -27.12
CA VAL A 404 12.78 -15.10 -28.37
C VAL A 404 13.94 -15.51 -29.26
N ILE A 405 13.87 -16.72 -29.80
CA ILE A 405 14.82 -17.25 -30.79
C ILE A 405 14.11 -17.41 -32.14
N THR A 406 14.89 -17.25 -33.21
CA THR A 406 14.40 -17.35 -34.60
C THR A 406 14.57 -18.74 -35.15
#